data_AF-A0A183FUY7-F1
#
_entry.id   AF-A0A183FUY7-F1
#
_cell.length_a   1.000
_cell.length_b   1.000
_cell.length_c   1.000
_cell.angle_alpha   90.00
_cell.angle_beta   90.00
_cell.angle_gamma   90.00
#
_symmetry.space_group_name_H-M   'P 1'
#
loop_
_entity.id
_entity.type
_entity.pdbx_description
1 polymer ?
#
loop_
_entity_poly.entity_id
_entity_poly.type
_entity_poly.pdbx_seq_one_letter_code
_entity_poly.pdbx_strand_id
1 'polypeptide(L)'
;MEHKMVLIRWRTYFEVVSTVEFAHPGIPSSPPVYGLVQKITVEETEVALRKIKPGKATGSDDSAADLLKSKSWYPTKWLATFSNQVIAEKKVPDIWHRSTTIPIWKKGSPSVSFY
;
A
#
# COMPACT_ATOMS: atom_id res chain seq x y z
N MET A 1 -13.38 23.94 -24.99
CA MET A 1 -13.74 22.72 -25.75
C MET A 1 -12.72 21.59 -25.58
N GLU A 2 -11.42 21.89 -25.44
CA GLU A 2 -10.34 20.89 -25.39
C GLU A 2 -10.37 19.95 -24.17
N HIS A 3 -10.69 20.46 -22.97
CA HIS A 3 -10.70 19.64 -21.74
C HIS A 3 -11.70 18.48 -21.80
N LYS A 4 -12.87 18.68 -22.42
CA LYS A 4 -13.88 17.62 -22.59
C LYS A 4 -13.37 16.52 -23.53
N MET A 5 -12.68 16.90 -24.61
CA MET A 5 -12.12 15.94 -25.57
C MET A 5 -10.97 15.14 -24.97
N VAL A 6 -10.13 15.78 -24.15
CA VAL A 6 -9.09 15.08 -23.37
C VAL A 6 -9.74 14.06 -22.45
N LEU A 7 -10.72 14.45 -21.62
CA LEU A 7 -11.40 13.53 -20.70
C LEU A 7 -12.08 12.34 -21.41
N ILE A 8 -12.69 12.57 -22.57
CA ILE A 8 -13.30 11.50 -23.37
C ILE A 8 -12.23 10.53 -23.87
N ARG A 9 -11.13 11.04 -24.43
CA ARG A 9 -10.02 10.20 -24.91
C ARG A 9 -9.39 9.39 -23.78
N TRP A 10 -9.24 9.99 -22.60
CA TRP A 10 -8.78 9.30 -21.40
C TRP A 10 -9.74 8.17 -20.99
N ARG A 11 -11.04 8.46 -20.92
CA ARG A 11 -12.06 7.45 -20.60
C ARG A 11 -12.01 6.26 -21.56
N THR A 12 -12.02 6.52 -22.87
CA THR A 12 -12.02 5.45 -23.89
C THR A 12 -10.76 4.59 -23.81
N TYR A 13 -9.59 5.18 -23.52
CA TYR A 13 -8.36 4.41 -23.35
C TYR A 13 -8.40 3.53 -22.09
N PHE A 14 -8.81 4.08 -20.94
CA PHE A 14 -8.84 3.34 -19.69
C PHE A 14 -9.92 2.26 -19.68
N GLU A 15 -11.07 2.49 -20.30
CA GLU A 15 -12.15 1.50 -20.40
C GLU A 15 -11.69 0.19 -21.04
N VAL A 16 -10.81 0.26 -22.04
CA VAL A 16 -10.20 -0.93 -22.68
C VAL A 16 -9.16 -1.60 -21.78
N VAL A 17 -8.39 -0.82 -21.00
CA VAL A 17 -7.26 -1.33 -20.21
C VAL A 17 -7.69 -1.80 -18.81
N SER A 18 -8.76 -1.23 -18.25
CA SER A 18 -9.23 -1.51 -16.88
C SER A 18 -10.33 -2.57 -16.80
N THR A 19 -10.78 -3.13 -17.93
CA THR A 19 -11.82 -4.18 -17.99
C THR A 19 -11.24 -5.59 -18.09
N VAL A 20 -9.94 -5.72 -18.39
CA VAL A 20 -9.26 -7.00 -18.46
C VAL A 20 -8.69 -7.32 -17.08
N GLU A 21 -9.34 -8.23 -16.36
CA GLU A 21 -8.77 -8.83 -15.15
C GLU A 21 -7.62 -9.75 -15.55
N PHE A 22 -6.44 -9.54 -14.96
CA PHE A 22 -5.29 -10.40 -15.21
C PHE A 22 -5.50 -11.73 -14.47
N ALA A 23 -5.00 -12.83 -15.05
CA ALA A 23 -5.01 -14.11 -14.36
C ALA A 23 -4.21 -13.99 -13.05
N HIS A 24 -4.92 -14.06 -11.92
CA HIS A 24 -4.31 -14.08 -10.60
C HIS A 24 -4.02 -15.53 -10.23
N PRO A 25 -2.76 -16.00 -10.29
CA PRO A 25 -2.44 -17.32 -9.79
C PRO A 25 -2.90 -17.42 -8.34
N GLY A 26 -3.51 -18.56 -7.98
CA GLY A 26 -3.95 -18.80 -6.62
C GLY A 26 -2.78 -18.60 -5.65
N ILE A 27 -3.03 -17.90 -4.55
CA ILE A 27 -2.01 -17.68 -3.52
C ILE A 27 -1.61 -19.06 -2.99
N PRO A 28 -0.33 -19.44 -3.07
CA PRO A 28 0.12 -20.74 -2.56
C PRO A 28 -0.22 -20.82 -1.07
N SER A 29 -0.93 -21.88 -0.68
CA SER A 29 -1.27 -22.14 0.70
C SER A 29 0.00 -22.50 1.46
N SER A 30 0.38 -21.68 2.45
CA SER A 30 1.46 -21.99 3.37
C SER A 30 0.90 -22.78 4.55
N PRO A 31 1.65 -23.77 5.10
CA PRO A 31 1.27 -24.42 6.34
C PRO A 31 1.00 -23.36 7.44
N PRO A 32 -0.05 -23.55 8.26
CA PRO A 32 -0.29 -22.67 9.39
C PRO A 32 0.93 -22.67 10.32
N VAL A 33 1.32 -21.49 10.81
CA VAL A 33 2.32 -21.38 11.87
C VAL A 33 1.62 -21.74 13.19
N TYR A 34 1.93 -22.93 13.72
CA TYR A 34 1.40 -23.39 15.01
C TYR A 34 2.31 -22.90 16.15
N GLY A 35 1.76 -22.16 17.11
CA GLY A 35 2.48 -21.70 18.30
C GLY A 35 2.05 -20.32 18.80
N LEU A 36 2.74 -19.84 19.85
CA LEU A 36 2.57 -18.47 20.32
C LEU A 36 3.13 -17.50 19.27
N VAL A 37 2.27 -16.63 18.74
CA VAL A 37 2.76 -15.54 17.87
C VAL A 37 3.58 -14.59 18.75
N GLN A 38 4.86 -14.40 18.39
CA GLN A 38 5.73 -13.48 19.09
C GLN A 38 5.17 -12.06 18.95
N LYS A 39 5.13 -11.32 20.06
CA LYS A 39 4.71 -9.92 20.04
C LYS A 39 5.76 -9.10 19.32
N ILE A 40 5.32 -8.24 18.42
CA ILE A 40 6.18 -7.27 17.74
C ILE A 40 6.68 -6.28 18.79
N THR A 41 7.99 -6.12 18.91
CA THR A 41 8.59 -5.20 19.87
C THR A 41 8.75 -3.79 19.29
N VAL A 42 8.99 -2.82 20.17
CA VAL A 42 9.27 -1.44 19.75
C VAL A 42 10.61 -1.40 19.01
N GLU A 43 11.59 -2.18 19.44
CA GLU A 43 12.93 -2.26 18.84
C GLU A 43 12.87 -2.83 17.42
N GLU A 44 12.09 -3.89 17.20
CA GLU A 44 11.84 -4.45 15.86
C GLU A 44 11.20 -3.42 14.93
N THR A 45 10.20 -2.71 15.45
CA THR A 45 9.50 -1.66 14.70
C THR A 45 10.45 -0.50 14.37
N GLU A 46 11.36 -0.14 15.27
CA GLU A 46 12.35 0.90 15.03
C GLU A 46 13.32 0.50 13.91
N VAL A 47 13.81 -0.73 13.94
CA VAL A 47 14.69 -1.28 12.89
C VAL A 47 13.97 -1.30 11.54
N ALA A 48 12.68 -1.66 11.53
CA ALA A 48 11.87 -1.64 10.31
C ALA A 48 11.68 -0.21 9.76
N LEU A 49 11.33 0.76 10.62
CA LEU A 49 11.17 2.16 10.23
C LEU A 49 12.45 2.77 9.65
N ARG A 50 13.62 2.42 10.20
CA ARG A 50 14.92 2.87 9.67
C ARG A 50 15.17 2.41 8.23
N LYS A 51 14.63 1.25 7.83
CA LYS A 51 14.80 0.67 6.48
C LYS A 51 13.91 1.32 5.41
N ILE A 52 12.89 2.09 5.79
CA ILE A 52 12.01 2.79 4.84
C ILE A 52 12.86 3.75 3.99
N LYS A 53 12.59 3.92 2.69
CA LYS A 53 13.31 4.89 1.85
C LYS A 53 12.58 6.23 1.86
N PRO A 54 13.27 7.38 2.07
CA PRO A 54 12.65 8.70 1.95
C PRO A 54 12.31 9.00 0.48
N GLY A 55 11.48 10.03 0.25
CA GLY A 55 11.10 10.45 -1.10
C GLY A 55 10.23 9.45 -1.87
N LYS A 56 9.51 8.57 -1.16
CA LYS A 56 8.50 7.69 -1.74
C LYS A 56 7.15 8.39 -1.77
N ALA A 57 6.37 8.09 -2.81
CA ALA A 57 5.00 8.57 -2.93
C ALA A 57 4.20 8.09 -1.71
N THR A 58 3.35 8.96 -1.21
CA THR A 58 2.52 8.67 -0.06
C THR A 58 1.35 7.77 -0.46
N GLY A 59 0.92 6.91 0.47
CA GLY A 59 -0.30 6.12 0.30
C GLY A 59 -1.56 6.99 0.38
N SER A 60 -2.72 6.34 0.28
CA SER A 60 -4.02 7.01 0.44
C SER A 60 -4.22 7.65 1.84
N ASP A 61 -3.36 7.31 2.80
CA ASP A 61 -3.36 7.82 4.17
C ASP A 61 -2.53 9.11 4.35
N ASP A 62 -1.93 9.62 3.27
CA ASP A 62 -1.04 10.80 3.24
C ASP A 62 0.06 10.79 4.33
N SER A 63 0.46 9.59 4.77
CA SER A 63 1.52 9.39 5.75
C SER A 63 2.89 9.22 5.07
N ALA A 64 3.65 10.32 4.99
CA ALA A 64 4.96 10.31 4.34
C ALA A 64 6.00 9.43 5.07
N ALA A 65 6.92 8.83 4.32
CA ALA A 65 8.05 8.08 4.88
C ALA A 65 8.87 8.91 5.88
N ASP A 66 9.00 10.21 5.64
CA ASP A 66 9.74 11.12 6.51
C ASP A 66 9.00 11.39 7.82
N LEU A 67 7.66 11.37 7.80
CA LEU A 67 6.82 11.47 9.00
C LEU A 67 6.96 10.20 9.86
N LEU A 68 6.98 9.03 9.24
CA LEU A 68 7.18 7.76 9.97
C LEU A 68 8.59 7.63 10.56
N LYS A 69 9.57 8.30 9.96
CA LYS A 69 10.95 8.36 10.47
C LYS A 69 11.20 9.50 11.45
N SER A 70 10.33 10.50 11.49
CA SER A 70 10.49 11.61 12.40
C SER A 70 10.26 11.14 13.84
N LYS A 71 11.01 11.71 14.77
CA LYS A 71 10.81 11.45 16.21
C LYS A 71 9.63 12.26 16.79
N SER A 72 8.85 12.97 15.96
CA SER A 72 7.87 13.95 16.44
C SER A 72 6.60 13.35 17.02
N TRP A 73 6.28 12.08 16.70
CA TRP A 73 4.96 11.48 16.99
C TRP A 73 5.03 10.11 17.73
N TYR A 74 6.20 9.65 18.20
CA TYR A 74 6.38 8.28 18.70
C TYR A 74 5.82 7.16 17.77
N PRO A 75 6.09 7.22 16.44
CA PRO A 75 5.49 6.29 15.47
C PRO A 75 5.79 4.83 15.80
N THR A 76 6.96 4.54 16.36
CA THR A 76 7.40 3.19 16.71
C THR A 76 6.49 2.50 17.72
N LYS A 77 6.14 3.18 18.83
CA LYS A 77 5.33 2.58 19.89
C LYS A 77 3.89 2.36 19.41
N TRP A 78 3.36 3.34 18.67
CA TRP A 78 2.03 3.25 18.10
C TRP A 78 1.93 2.09 17.10
N LEU A 79 2.87 1.98 16.15
CA LEU A 79 2.91 0.90 15.16
C LEU A 79 3.05 -0.49 15.78
N ALA A 80 3.92 -0.64 16.80
CA ALA A 80 4.05 -1.90 17.52
C ALA A 80 2.73 -2.29 18.21
N THR A 81 2.06 -1.33 18.85
CA THR A 81 0.77 -1.57 19.54
C THR A 81 -0.31 -1.97 18.55
N PHE A 82 -0.45 -1.19 17.47
CA PHE A 82 -1.43 -1.44 16.42
C PHE A 82 -1.22 -2.80 15.72
N SER A 83 0.02 -3.14 15.37
CA SER A 83 0.33 -4.41 14.70
C SER A 83 0.02 -5.61 15.60
N ASN A 84 0.35 -5.52 16.90
CA ASN A 84 -0.01 -6.55 17.86
C ASN A 84 -1.52 -6.69 18.04
N GLN A 85 -2.28 -5.59 17.95
CA GLN A 85 -3.74 -5.63 17.98
C GLN A 85 -4.32 -6.37 16.76
N VAL A 86 -3.85 -6.03 15.55
CA VAL A 86 -4.24 -6.73 14.30
C VAL A 86 -3.97 -8.23 14.39
N ILE A 87 -2.80 -8.62 14.92
CA ILE A 87 -2.43 -10.03 15.13
C ILE A 87 -3.34 -10.71 16.15
N ALA A 88 -3.58 -10.07 17.30
CA ALA A 88 -4.40 -10.64 18.37
C ALA A 88 -5.86 -10.82 17.95
N GLU A 89 -6.41 -9.83 17.24
CA GLU A 89 -7.79 -9.87 16.74
C GLU A 89 -7.94 -10.72 15.48
N LYS A 90 -6.84 -11.01 14.77
CA LYS A 90 -6.82 -11.66 13.45
C LYS A 90 -7.70 -10.94 12.44
N LYS A 91 -7.80 -9.61 12.57
CA LYS A 91 -8.64 -8.73 11.74
C LYS A 91 -7.77 -7.62 11.19
N VAL A 92 -7.79 -7.48 9.87
CA VAL A 92 -7.19 -6.34 9.19
C VAL A 92 -8.19 -5.18 9.16
N PRO A 93 -7.71 -3.91 9.16
CA PRO A 93 -8.58 -2.76 8.99
C PRO A 93 -9.39 -2.82 7.70
N ASP A 94 -10.68 -2.48 7.77
CA ASP A 94 -11.57 -2.45 6.59
C ASP A 94 -11.06 -1.55 5.47
N ILE A 95 -10.34 -0.47 5.83
CA ILE A 95 -9.77 0.45 4.84
C ILE A 95 -8.69 -0.22 3.97
N TRP A 96 -8.05 -1.30 4.42
CA TRP A 96 -7.08 -2.05 3.62
C TRP A 96 -7.74 -2.93 2.55
N HIS A 97 -9.05 -3.16 2.63
CA HIS A 97 -9.83 -3.77 1.54
C HIS A 97 -10.14 -2.78 0.41
N ARG A 98 -9.82 -1.49 0.59
CA ARG A 98 -10.04 -0.44 -0.41
C ARG A 98 -8.70 -0.02 -1.02
N SER A 99 -8.61 -0.07 -2.35
CA SER A 99 -7.45 0.43 -3.10
C SER A 99 -7.88 1.48 -4.10
N THR A 100 -7.10 2.57 -4.20
CA THR A 100 -7.26 3.59 -5.24
C THR A 100 -6.15 3.43 -6.25
N THR A 101 -6.49 3.02 -7.47
CA THR A 101 -5.53 2.88 -8.56
C THR A 101 -5.27 4.25 -9.20
N ILE A 102 -4.02 4.73 -9.10
CA ILE A 102 -3.60 6.00 -9.72
C ILE A 102 -2.78 5.70 -10.98
N PRO A 103 -3.28 6.02 -12.19
CA PRO A 103 -2.52 5.80 -13.40
C PRO A 103 -1.35 6.79 -13.52
N ILE A 104 -0.13 6.28 -13.67
CA ILE A 104 1.08 7.10 -13.93
C ILE A 104 1.57 6.85 -15.35
N TRP A 105 1.68 7.92 -16.14
CA TRP A 105 2.24 7.86 -17.48
C TRP A 105 3.77 7.76 -17.45
N LYS A 106 4.33 6.73 -18.11
CA LYS A 106 5.78 6.62 -18.34
C LYS A 106 6.12 7.15 -19.73
N LYS A 107 7.04 8.13 -19.79
CA LYS A 107 7.55 8.66 -21.06
C LYS A 107 8.32 7.55 -21.81
N GLY A 108 7.86 7.19 -23.01
CA GLY A 108 8.54 6.24 -23.90
C GLY A 108 8.13 4.76 -23.73
N SER A 109 7.08 4.45 -22.96
CA SER A 109 6.55 3.09 -22.87
C SER A 109 5.02 3.12 -22.93
N PRO A 110 4.38 2.27 -23.77
CA PRO A 110 2.92 2.19 -23.84
C PRO A 110 2.29 1.48 -22.62
N SER A 111 3.09 1.03 -21.66
CA SER A 111 2.62 0.35 -20.45
C SER A 111 2.30 1.34 -19.32
N VAL A 112 1.05 1.30 -18.86
CA VAL A 112 0.62 1.96 -17.62
C VAL A 112 1.15 1.14 -16.45
N SER A 113 1.83 1.78 -15.50
CA SER A 113 2.18 1.15 -14.22
C SER A 113 1.09 1.49 -13.21
N PHE A 114 0.54 0.45 -12.57
CA PHE A 114 -0.39 0.57 -11.46
C PHE A 114 0.40 0.33 -10.16
N TYR A 115 0.25 1.23 -9.18
CA TYR A 115 0.79 1.11 -7.82
C TYR A 115 -0.35 1.07 -6.82
#